data_AF-A0A845DD19-F1
#
_entry.id   AF-A0A845DD19-F1
#
_cell.length_a   1.000
_cell.length_b   1.000
_cell.length_c   1.000
_cell.angle_alpha   90.00
_cell.angle_beta   90.00
_cell.angle_gamma   90.00
#
_symmetry.space_group_name_H-M   'P 1'
#
loop_
_entity.id
_entity.type
_entity.pdbx_description
1 polymer ?
#
loop_
_entity_poly.entity_id
_entity_poly.type
_entity_poly.pdbx_seq_one_letter_code
_entity_poly.pdbx_strand_id
1 'polypeptide(L)' 'GTVFVTIEDEYGDVQIILWGDVFARYSRELDSQVIEVNGTVSKWDGTTNVIVTSLRAIRVGVRMPRAHDWH' A
#
# COMPACT_ATOMS: atom_id res chain seq x y z
N GLY A 1 5.70 14.40 6.33
CA GLY A 1 4.60 14.46 5.35
C GLY A 1 3.73 13.22 5.49
N THR A 2 2.64 13.16 4.75
CA THR A 2 1.71 12.02 4.70
C THR A 2 1.60 11.57 3.25
N VAL A 3 1.71 10.27 3.00
CA VAL A 3 1.56 9.67 1.67
C VAL A 3 0.34 8.78 1.69
N PHE A 4 -0.51 8.91 0.67
CA PHE A 4 -1.67 8.06 0.43
C PHE A 4 -1.36 7.20 -0.79
N VAL A 5 -1.55 5.89 -0.65
CA VAL A 5 -1.39 4.94 -1.76
C VAL A 5 -2.67 4.14 -1.88
N THR A 6 -3.17 3.99 -3.10
CA THR A 6 -4.28 3.09 -3.41
C THR A 6 -3.72 1.75 -3.83
N ILE A 7 -4.23 0.67 -3.24
CA ILE A 7 -3.90 -0.72 -3.58
C ILE A 7 -5.17 -1.40 -4.04
N GLU A 8 -5.10 -2.15 -5.14
CA GLU A 8 -6.17 -3.03 -5.59
C GLU A 8 -6.00 -4.41 -4.91
N ASP A 9 -7.07 -4.91 -4.29
CA ASP A 9 -7.20 -6.29 -3.79
C ASP A 9 -8.37 -7.02 -4.47
N GLU A 10 -8.64 -8.27 -4.08
CA GLU A 10 -9.69 -9.09 -4.70
C GLU A 10 -11.13 -8.56 -4.49
N TYR A 11 -11.32 -7.60 -3.59
CA TYR A 11 -12.59 -6.99 -3.22
C TYR A 11 -12.72 -5.52 -3.63
N GLY A 12 -11.63 -4.90 -4.10
CA GLY A 12 -11.61 -3.55 -4.69
C GLY A 12 -10.40 -2.73 -4.26
N ASP A 13 -10.55 -1.41 -4.27
CA ASP A 13 -9.48 -0.50 -3.90
C ASP A 13 -9.47 -0.23 -2.38
N VAL A 14 -8.29 -0.34 -1.77
CA VAL A 14 -8.03 0.08 -0.39
C VAL A 14 -6.99 1.20 -0.35
N GLN A 15 -7.28 2.22 0.46
CA GLN A 15 -6.31 3.29 0.73
C GLN A 15 -5.43 2.94 1.92
N ILE A 16 -4.12 3.09 1.75
CA ILE A 16 -3.13 2.99 2.81
C ILE A 16 -2.49 4.35 3.07
N ILE A 17 -2.24 4.63 4.35
CA ILE A 17 -1.67 5.90 4.81
C ILE A 17 -0.30 5.62 5.40
N LEU A 18 0.73 6.23 4.82
CA LEU A 18 2.09 6.19 5.33
C LEU A 18 2.49 7.54 5.92
N TRP A 19 2.83 7.52 7.21
CA TRP A 19 3.54 8.64 7.83
C TRP A 19 4.94 8.77 7.27
N GLY A 20 5.52 9.97 7.36
CA GLY A 20 6.77 10.29 6.66
C GLY A 20 7.96 9.40 7.03
N ASP A 21 8.05 8.94 8.26
CA ASP A 21 9.06 8.00 8.73
C ASP A 21 8.85 6.58 8.15
N VAL A 22 7.61 6.11 8.13
CA VAL A 22 7.23 4.82 7.53
C VAL A 22 7.47 4.85 6.02
N PHE A 23 7.06 5.91 5.33
CA PHE A 23 7.29 6.08 3.89
C PHE A 23 8.78 6.13 3.56
N ALA A 24 9.57 6.92 4.29
CA ALA A 24 11.01 7.00 4.07
C ALA A 24 11.69 5.63 4.22
N ARG A 25 11.19 4.80 5.14
CA ARG A 25 11.71 3.44 5.38
C ARG A 25 11.32 2.44 4.29
N TYR A 26 10.10 2.52 3.76
CA TYR A 26 9.51 1.48 2.90
C TYR A 26 9.19 1.93 1.46
N SER A 27 9.73 3.07 1.02
CA SER A 27 9.45 3.63 -0.31
C SER A 27 9.77 2.66 -1.46
N ARG A 28 10.78 1.80 -1.31
CA ARG A 28 11.19 0.84 -2.35
C ARG A 28 10.25 -0.35 -2.47
N GLU A 29 9.61 -0.73 -1.38
CA GLU A 29 8.65 -1.82 -1.36
C GLU A 29 7.40 -1.47 -2.17
N LEU A 30 7.03 -0.18 -2.20
CA LEU A 30 5.90 0.34 -2.99
C LEU A 30 6.10 0.19 -4.51
N ASP A 31 7.34 0.07 -4.99
CA ASP A 31 7.63 -0.21 -6.41
C ASP A 31 7.31 -1.67 -6.80
N SER A 32 7.01 -2.53 -5.83
CA SER A 32 6.71 -3.94 -6.07
C SER A 32 5.27 -4.14 -6.50
N GLN A 33 5.05 -5.07 -7.44
CA GLN A 33 3.70 -5.37 -7.97
C GLN A 33 2.76 -5.96 -6.92
N VAL A 34 3.29 -6.66 -5.91
CA VAL A 34 2.51 -7.24 -4.81
C VAL A 34 3.23 -6.94 -3.51
N ILE A 35 2.49 -6.38 -2.57
CA ILE A 35 2.99 -6.01 -1.25
C ILE A 35 2.07 -6.55 -0.17
N GLU A 36 2.67 -6.94 0.94
CA GLU A 36 1.98 -7.22 2.19
C GLU A 36 1.98 -5.94 3.03
N VAL A 37 0.78 -5.46 3.39
CA VAL A 37 0.61 -4.29 4.25
C VAL A 37 0.20 -4.74 5.64
N ASN A 38 0.95 -4.31 6.64
CA ASN A 38 0.56 -4.46 8.05
C ASN A 38 0.30 -3.07 8.65
N GLY A 39 -0.78 -2.95 9.41
CA GLY A 39 -1.22 -1.68 9.96
C GLY A 39 -2.52 -1.75 10.73
N THR A 40 -3.00 -0.58 11.15
CA THR A 40 -4.26 -0.44 11.87
C THR A 40 -5.35 0.01 10.92
N VAL A 41 -6.48 -0.71 10.92
CA VAL A 41 -7.68 -0.30 10.20
C VAL A 41 -8.26 0.97 10.83
N SER A 42 -8.39 2.02 10.05
CA SER A 42 -9.02 3.27 10.42
C SER A 42 -10.26 3.49 9.56
N LYS A 43 -11.44 3.47 10.19
CA LYS A 43 -12.72 3.74 9.52
C LYS A 43 -13.19 5.15 9.88
N TRP A 44 -13.37 5.99 8.86
CA TRP A 44 -13.89 7.34 9.04
C TRP A 44 -14.77 7.73 7.86
N ASP A 45 -15.95 8.28 8.17
CA ASP A 45 -16.95 8.74 7.19
C ASP A 45 -17.19 7.77 6.02
N GLY A 46 -17.46 6.50 6.34
CA GLY A 46 -17.71 5.44 5.35
C GLY A 46 -16.48 4.94 4.59
N THR A 47 -15.31 5.55 4.78
CA THR A 47 -14.06 5.13 4.13
C THR A 47 -13.26 4.22 5.07
N THR A 48 -12.75 3.12 4.54
CA THR A 48 -11.83 2.22 5.26
C THR A 48 -10.41 2.44 4.74
N ASN A 49 -9.52 2.88 5.64
CA ASN A 49 -8.11 3.08 5.36
C ASN A 49 -7.26 2.17 6.26
N VAL A 50 -6.02 1.91 5.86
CA VAL A 50 -5.02 1.25 6.72
C VAL A 50 -3.89 2.23 7.03
N ILE A 51 -3.68 2.51 8.32
CA ILE A 51 -2.51 3.26 8.79
C ILE A 51 -1.34 2.29 8.90
N VAL A 52 -0.35 2.44 8.02
CA VAL A 52 0.71 1.46 7.81
C VAL A 52 1.75 1.51 8.92
N THR A 53 2.13 0.34 9.44
CA THR A 53 3.27 0.17 10.37
C THR A 53 4.45 -0.54 9.70
N SER A 54 4.20 -1.42 8.74
CA SER A 54 5.25 -2.05 7.94
C SER A 54 4.75 -2.54 6.59
N LEU A 55 5.66 -2.57 5.61
CA LEU A 55 5.45 -3.13 4.28
C LEU A 55 6.46 -4.24 3.99
N ARG A 56 6.07 -5.17 3.12
CA ARG A 56 6.97 -6.16 2.55
C ARG A 56 6.60 -6.48 1.11
N ALA A 57 7.58 -6.47 0.22
CA ALA A 57 7.41 -6.97 -1.14
C ALA A 57 7.23 -8.49 -1.17
N ILE A 58 6.22 -8.96 -1.89
CA ILE A 58 5.98 -10.38 -2.14
C ILE A 58 6.52 -10.72 -3.53
N ARG A 59 7.43 -11.70 -3.60
CA ARG A 59 7.86 -12.27 -4.88
C ARG A 59 6.82 -13.26 -5.37
N VAL A 60 6.21 -12.93 -6.51
CA VAL A 60 5.23 -13.81 -7.14
C VAL A 60 5.91 -14.58 -8.26
N GLY A 61 5.73 -15.90 -8.27
CA GLY A 61 6.31 -16.81 -9.28
C GLY A 61 5.58 -16.80 -10.64
N VAL A 62 4.66 -15.86 -10.86
CA VAL A 62 3.89 -15.69 -12.09
C VAL A 62 4.03 -14.27 -12.62
N ARG A 63 3.91 -14.11 -13.94
CA ARG A 63 4.04 -12.81 -14.60
C ARG A 63 2.85 -11.92 -14.24
N MET A 64 3.09 -10.95 -13.37
CA MET A 64 2.09 -9.96 -12.96
C MET A 64 2.01 -8.79 -13.95
N PRO A 65 0.82 -8.18 -14.14
CA PRO A 65 0.66 -6.96 -14.92
C PRO A 65 1.49 -5.82 -14.34
N ARG A 66 1.98 -4.90 -15.19
CA ARG A 66 2.80 -3.77 -14.71
C ARG A 66 2.02 -2.93 -13.70
N ALA A 67 2.68 -2.54 -12.62
CA ALA A 67 2.14 -1.54 -11.71
C ALA A 67 1.86 -0.24 -12.50
N HIS A 68 0.68 0.34 -12.29
CA HIS A 68 0.29 1.59 -12.92
C HIS A 68 0.78 2.76 -12.06
N ASP A 69 1.52 3.68 -12.67
CA ASP A 69 1.96 4.91 -12.04
C ASP A 69 1.19 6.07 -12.66
N TRP A 70 0.38 6.76 -11.86
CA TRP A 70 -0.41 7.92 -12.27
C TRP A 70 0.40 9.19 -11.98
N HIS A 71 1.49 9.37 -12.71
CA HIS A 71 2.23 10.65 -12.72
C HIS A 71 1.53 11.72 -13.57
#